data_AF-A0A940HNC2-F1
#
_entry.id   AF-A0A940HNC2-F1
#
_cell.length_a   1.000
_cell.length_b   1.000
_cell.length_c   1.000
_cell.angle_alpha   90.00
_cell.angle_beta   90.00
_cell.angle_gamma   90.00
#
_symmetry.space_group_name_H-M   'P 1'
#
loop_
_entity.id
_entity.type
_entity.pdbx_description
1 polymer ?
#
loop_
_entity_poly.entity_id
_entity_poly.type
_entity_poly.pdbx_seq_one_letter_code
_entity_poly.pdbx_strand_id
1 'polypeptide(L)'
;DPLEIMADYKYTIALPAPTLYLQYDVAKFGRDRIMTALKKIGFDYVYEVARGAEIVTEASNRYLQKHTETRPMISSACPAIVRLIQVRFPSLIDQIMPVKSPMEVSAANARREFCEKNAGIDPEDVGVFFISPCAAKLTSVRNPIEVEKSGVNGVFSIKSVFFKLLKQMGKIQEPEDILQAGYSGVRWSAIGGEAKGINSDYILYVDGVQNVIKIFEQLEDDKLKDVDFIEAAACPGGCLGGPLTVENMYVARARSFKLKSTLPKLLSDVEEVELHNSDFERMPEHLDVTTLDSDMTVAMQKLRRMEEIYSELPALDCGACGAPTCRALSEDIVRGNAKITDCVFVLKERVRNLAKEMMELEELLPPTLENRKG
;
A
#
# COMPACT_ATOMS: atom_id res chain seq x y z
N ASP A 1 9.43 0.03 7.03
CA ASP A 1 10.04 0.19 8.37
C ASP A 1 11.46 -0.39 8.38
N PRO A 2 12.32 0.02 9.32
CA PRO A 2 13.63 -0.62 9.54
C PRO A 2 13.44 -2.03 10.13
N LEU A 3 14.37 -2.97 9.86
CA LEU A 3 14.26 -4.36 10.33
C LEU A 3 14.38 -4.49 11.85
N GLU A 4 15.00 -3.49 12.48
CA GLU A 4 15.30 -3.42 13.91
C GLU A 4 14.04 -3.45 14.79
N ILE A 5 12.87 -3.06 14.26
CA ILE A 5 11.58 -3.13 14.98
C ILE A 5 11.19 -4.56 15.36
N MET A 6 11.80 -5.58 14.73
CA MET A 6 11.60 -6.97 15.13
C MET A 6 12.00 -7.22 16.59
N ALA A 7 12.95 -6.44 17.12
CA ALA A 7 13.42 -6.58 18.50
C ALA A 7 12.41 -6.09 19.55
N ASP A 8 11.36 -5.37 19.13
CA ASP A 8 10.30 -4.88 20.03
C ASP A 8 9.32 -6.01 20.44
N TYR A 9 9.44 -7.19 19.82
CA TYR A 9 8.56 -8.34 20.04
C TYR A 9 9.36 -9.56 20.47
N LYS A 10 8.76 -10.44 21.30
CA LYS A 10 9.41 -11.67 21.77
C LYS A 10 9.46 -12.73 20.68
N TYR A 11 8.43 -12.78 19.85
CA TYR A 11 8.30 -13.71 18.74
C TYR A 11 7.96 -12.94 17.47
N THR A 12 8.45 -13.42 16.33
CA THR A 12 8.30 -12.72 15.06
C THR A 12 7.81 -13.64 13.95
N ILE A 13 6.81 -13.17 13.20
CA ILE A 13 6.21 -13.87 12.07
C ILE A 13 6.50 -13.09 10.79
N ALA A 14 7.09 -13.75 9.79
CA ALA A 14 7.19 -13.20 8.44
C ALA A 14 5.99 -13.59 7.59
N LEU A 15 5.39 -12.59 6.93
CA LEU A 15 4.39 -12.76 5.90
C LEU A 15 4.99 -12.41 4.52
N PRO A 16 5.63 -13.35 3.81
CA PRO A 16 6.11 -13.07 2.46
C PRO A 16 4.97 -12.91 1.46
N ALA A 17 4.96 -11.78 0.75
CA ALA A 17 4.09 -11.62 -0.42
C ALA A 17 4.45 -12.67 -1.51
N PRO A 18 3.46 -13.19 -2.27
CA PRO A 18 3.73 -14.15 -3.36
C PRO A 18 4.71 -13.60 -4.40
N THR A 19 4.75 -12.28 -4.59
CA THR A 19 5.70 -11.59 -5.46
C THR A 19 7.16 -11.86 -5.10
N LEU A 20 7.49 -12.10 -3.82
CA LEU A 20 8.85 -12.39 -3.35
C LEU A 20 9.44 -13.62 -4.04
N TYR A 21 8.61 -14.64 -4.28
CA TYR A 21 9.04 -15.92 -4.86
C TYR A 21 9.57 -15.79 -6.29
N LEU A 22 9.15 -14.73 -7.00
CA LEU A 22 9.52 -14.47 -8.39
C LEU A 22 10.69 -13.49 -8.52
N GLN A 23 11.19 -12.95 -7.41
CA GLN A 23 12.32 -12.02 -7.40
C GLN A 23 13.67 -12.72 -7.58
N TYR A 24 13.70 -14.03 -7.39
CA TYR A 24 14.90 -14.85 -7.53
C TYR A 24 14.77 -15.82 -8.71
N ASP A 25 15.91 -16.35 -9.15
CA ASP A 25 15.93 -17.42 -10.14
C ASP A 25 15.29 -18.69 -9.56
N VAL A 26 14.04 -18.96 -9.94
CA VAL A 26 13.25 -20.11 -9.50
C VAL A 26 13.86 -21.46 -9.88
N ALA A 27 14.83 -21.51 -10.80
CA ALA A 27 15.57 -22.74 -11.10
C ALA A 27 16.66 -23.04 -10.05
N LYS A 28 17.17 -22.01 -9.37
CA LYS A 28 18.23 -22.12 -8.37
C LYS A 28 17.71 -22.05 -6.94
N PHE A 29 16.69 -21.21 -6.73
CA PHE A 29 16.12 -20.92 -5.42
C PHE A 29 14.63 -21.24 -5.42
N GLY A 30 14.31 -22.44 -4.94
CA GLY A 30 12.93 -22.84 -4.68
C GLY A 30 12.28 -21.99 -3.58
N ARG A 31 10.94 -22.03 -3.54
CA ARG A 31 10.17 -21.28 -2.54
C ARG A 31 10.47 -21.75 -1.11
N ASP A 32 10.59 -23.06 -0.91
CA ASP A 32 11.06 -23.70 0.31
C ASP A 32 12.38 -23.09 0.84
N ARG A 33 13.34 -22.82 -0.04
CA ARG A 33 14.61 -22.14 0.29
C ARG A 33 14.39 -20.69 0.71
N ILE A 34 13.48 -19.96 0.06
CA ILE A 34 13.12 -18.59 0.45
C ILE A 34 12.49 -18.57 1.84
N MET A 35 11.55 -19.48 2.10
CA MET A 35 10.87 -19.61 3.40
C MET A 35 11.86 -19.98 4.51
N THR A 36 12.75 -20.94 4.26
CA THR A 36 13.82 -21.31 5.19
C THR A 36 14.78 -20.14 5.43
N ALA A 37 15.12 -19.37 4.39
CA ALA A 37 15.99 -18.21 4.51
C ALA A 37 15.36 -17.09 5.36
N LEU A 38 14.04 -16.94 5.35
CA LEU A 38 13.33 -16.02 6.24
C LEU A 38 13.56 -16.38 7.71
N LYS A 39 13.46 -17.66 8.08
CA LYS A 39 13.82 -18.10 9.43
C LYS A 39 15.28 -17.79 9.77
N LYS A 40 16.20 -18.04 8.83
CA LYS A 40 17.65 -17.78 9.00
C LYS A 40 18.02 -16.29 9.11
N ILE A 41 17.14 -15.36 8.76
CA ILE A 41 17.38 -13.92 8.97
C ILE A 41 16.75 -13.39 10.27
N GLY A 42 16.07 -14.24 11.05
CA GLY A 42 15.62 -13.91 12.41
C GLY A 42 14.13 -14.09 12.68
N PHE A 43 13.32 -14.59 11.74
CA PHE A 43 11.91 -14.86 11.99
C PHE A 43 11.68 -16.22 12.67
N ASP A 44 10.79 -16.27 13.66
CA ASP A 44 10.43 -17.50 14.37
C ASP A 44 9.46 -18.35 13.57
N TYR A 45 8.53 -17.70 12.87
CA TYR A 45 7.54 -18.35 12.01
C TYR A 45 7.41 -17.65 10.66
N VAL A 46 6.98 -18.39 9.64
CA VAL A 46 6.75 -17.85 8.31
C VAL A 46 5.40 -18.37 7.82
N TYR A 47 4.54 -17.45 7.39
CA TYR A 47 3.22 -17.78 6.88
C TYR A 47 3.01 -17.14 5.50
N GLU A 48 2.74 -17.97 4.49
CA GLU A 48 2.63 -17.50 3.12
C GLU A 48 1.42 -16.61 2.92
N VAL A 49 1.62 -15.37 2.43
CA VAL A 49 0.48 -14.56 1.98
C VAL A 49 -0.21 -15.16 0.76
N ALA A 50 0.48 -16.06 0.04
CA ALA A 50 -0.13 -16.91 -0.97
C ALA A 50 -1.25 -17.80 -0.37
N ARG A 51 -1.15 -18.26 0.89
CA ARG A 51 -2.22 -19.03 1.53
C ARG A 51 -3.41 -18.12 1.84
N GLY A 52 -3.14 -16.93 2.38
CA GLY A 52 -4.16 -15.88 2.51
C GLY A 52 -4.87 -15.56 1.19
N ALA A 53 -4.16 -15.59 0.06
CA ALA A 53 -4.77 -15.35 -1.25
C ALA A 53 -5.71 -16.49 -1.68
N GLU A 54 -5.42 -17.75 -1.32
CA GLU A 54 -6.33 -18.88 -1.56
C GLU A 54 -7.60 -18.75 -0.71
N ILE A 55 -7.45 -18.38 0.57
CA ILE A 55 -8.55 -18.14 1.50
C ILE A 55 -9.44 -16.99 1.00
N VAL A 56 -8.85 -15.86 0.63
CA VAL A 56 -9.56 -14.71 0.08
C VAL A 56 -10.26 -15.05 -1.24
N THR A 57 -9.63 -15.86 -2.10
CA THR A 57 -10.29 -16.32 -3.34
C THR A 57 -11.56 -17.11 -3.03
N GLU A 58 -11.52 -18.01 -2.05
CA GLU A 58 -12.68 -18.78 -1.61
C GLU A 58 -13.76 -17.88 -0.98
N ALA A 59 -13.37 -16.96 -0.09
CA ALA A 59 -14.29 -15.99 0.51
C ALA A 59 -14.98 -15.12 -0.56
N SER A 60 -14.24 -14.59 -1.54
CA SER A 60 -14.79 -13.83 -2.66
C SER A 60 -15.78 -14.64 -3.50
N ASN A 61 -15.49 -15.92 -3.76
CA ASN A 61 -16.42 -16.81 -4.46
C ASN A 61 -17.71 -17.03 -3.67
N ARG A 62 -17.61 -17.29 -2.36
CA ARG A 62 -18.78 -17.43 -1.48
C ARG A 62 -19.59 -16.15 -1.42
N TYR A 63 -18.93 -14.99 -1.43
CA TYR A 63 -19.59 -13.69 -1.45
C TYR A 63 -20.37 -13.48 -2.74
N LEU A 64 -19.73 -13.68 -3.90
CA LEU A 64 -20.34 -13.50 -5.24
C LEU A 64 -21.51 -14.46 -5.50
N GLN A 65 -21.47 -15.66 -4.92
CA GLN A 65 -22.58 -16.61 -5.00
C GLN A 65 -23.80 -16.16 -4.19
N LYS A 66 -23.58 -15.48 -3.06
CA LYS A 66 -24.64 -14.99 -2.18
C LYS A 66 -25.22 -13.65 -2.63
N HIS A 67 -24.42 -12.80 -3.28
CA HIS A 67 -24.78 -11.43 -3.67
C HIS A 67 -24.73 -11.31 -5.20
N THR A 68 -25.88 -11.48 -5.83
CA THR A 68 -26.02 -11.42 -7.31
C THR A 68 -26.53 -10.07 -7.80
N GLU A 69 -27.04 -9.25 -6.89
CA GLU A 69 -27.69 -7.97 -7.11
C GLU A 69 -26.71 -6.83 -7.39
N THR A 70 -25.50 -6.88 -6.81
CA THR A 70 -24.46 -5.86 -7.01
C THR A 70 -23.38 -6.43 -7.92
N ARG A 71 -23.35 -5.96 -9.18
CA ARG A 71 -22.35 -6.34 -10.17
C ARG A 71 -21.99 -5.17 -11.08
N PRO A 72 -20.73 -5.07 -11.54
CA PRO A 72 -19.57 -5.87 -11.12
C PRO A 72 -19.14 -5.58 -9.68
N MET A 73 -18.57 -6.58 -9.01
CA MET A 73 -17.80 -6.38 -7.77
C MET A 73 -16.33 -6.09 -8.09
N ILE A 74 -15.73 -5.12 -7.40
CA ILE A 74 -14.34 -4.70 -7.56
C ILE A 74 -13.50 -5.31 -6.44
N SER A 75 -12.38 -5.93 -6.79
CA SER A 75 -11.40 -6.43 -5.82
C SER A 75 -10.93 -5.34 -4.85
N SER A 76 -10.91 -5.68 -3.57
CA SER A 76 -10.37 -4.86 -2.48
C SER A 76 -8.85 -5.01 -2.27
N ALA A 77 -8.20 -5.96 -2.96
CA ALA A 77 -6.86 -6.40 -2.61
C ALA A 77 -5.78 -5.31 -2.74
N CYS A 78 -5.93 -4.42 -3.74
CA CYS A 78 -5.02 -3.31 -3.99
C CYS A 78 -5.45 -2.06 -3.20
N PRO A 79 -4.79 -1.70 -2.09
CA PRO A 79 -5.23 -0.57 -1.25
C PRO A 79 -5.14 0.77 -1.98
N ALA A 80 -4.24 0.90 -2.96
CA ALA A 80 -4.15 2.10 -3.79
C ALA A 80 -5.39 2.28 -4.69
N ILE A 81 -5.99 1.19 -5.16
CA ILE A 81 -7.22 1.24 -5.95
C ILE A 81 -8.42 1.54 -5.07
N VAL A 82 -8.52 0.89 -3.89
CA VAL A 82 -9.58 1.24 -2.93
C VAL A 82 -9.50 2.72 -2.54
N ARG A 83 -8.30 3.26 -2.29
CA ARG A 83 -8.13 4.69 -1.97
C ARG A 83 -8.47 5.60 -3.16
N LEU A 84 -8.18 5.17 -4.39
CA LEU A 84 -8.60 5.88 -5.60
C LEU A 84 -10.13 5.95 -5.69
N ILE A 85 -10.83 4.85 -5.38
CA ILE A 85 -12.29 4.81 -5.33
C ILE A 85 -12.81 5.79 -4.27
N GLN A 86 -12.28 5.71 -3.04
CA GLN A 86 -12.66 6.60 -1.94
C GLN A 86 -12.51 8.10 -2.28
N VAL A 87 -11.56 8.47 -3.14
CA VAL A 87 -11.28 9.88 -3.44
C VAL A 87 -11.94 10.36 -4.73
N ARG A 88 -11.98 9.53 -5.78
CA ARG A 88 -12.34 9.96 -7.13
C ARG A 88 -13.62 9.31 -7.67
N PHE A 89 -13.96 8.12 -7.21
CA PHE A 89 -15.10 7.34 -7.70
C PHE A 89 -16.02 6.92 -6.56
N PRO A 90 -16.50 7.84 -5.69
CA PRO A 90 -17.27 7.47 -4.51
C PRO A 90 -18.55 6.68 -4.81
N SER A 91 -19.11 6.83 -6.00
CA SER A 91 -20.26 6.05 -6.48
C SER A 91 -19.97 4.53 -6.55
N LEU A 92 -18.70 4.14 -6.69
CA LEU A 92 -18.27 2.74 -6.82
C LEU A 92 -17.93 2.10 -5.46
N ILE A 93 -18.11 2.80 -4.33
CA ILE A 93 -17.78 2.28 -2.99
C ILE A 93 -18.59 1.01 -2.69
N ASP A 94 -19.88 1.01 -3.01
CA ASP A 94 -20.77 -0.13 -2.77
C ASP A 94 -20.44 -1.34 -3.66
N GLN A 95 -19.64 -1.15 -4.71
CA GLN A 95 -19.14 -2.22 -5.57
C GLN A 95 -17.82 -2.82 -5.07
N ILE A 96 -17.21 -2.29 -4.00
CA ILE A 96 -15.99 -2.88 -3.44
C ILE A 96 -16.33 -4.20 -2.74
N MET A 97 -15.60 -5.26 -3.07
CA MET A 97 -15.71 -6.56 -2.42
C MET A 97 -15.37 -6.44 -0.93
N PRO A 98 -16.30 -6.74 0.00
CA PRO A 98 -16.08 -6.56 1.43
C PRO A 98 -15.31 -7.75 2.05
N VAL A 99 -14.26 -8.20 1.39
CA VAL A 99 -13.37 -9.28 1.84
C VAL A 99 -11.99 -8.69 2.09
N LYS A 100 -11.45 -8.90 3.30
CA LYS A 100 -10.14 -8.41 3.72
C LYS A 100 -9.05 -8.86 2.75
N SER A 101 -8.01 -8.06 2.61
CA SER A 101 -6.89 -8.38 1.77
C SER A 101 -6.14 -9.63 2.26
N PRO A 102 -5.45 -10.35 1.35
CA PRO A 102 -4.67 -11.53 1.74
C PRO A 102 -3.66 -11.27 2.85
N MET A 103 -3.16 -10.04 2.97
CA MET A 103 -2.22 -9.64 4.03
C MET A 103 -2.88 -9.70 5.41
N GLU A 104 -4.07 -9.12 5.59
CA GLU A 104 -4.77 -9.09 6.87
C GLU A 104 -5.29 -10.50 7.25
N VAL A 105 -5.84 -11.23 6.28
CA VAL A 105 -6.26 -12.63 6.49
C VAL A 105 -5.08 -13.50 6.90
N SER A 106 -3.91 -13.33 6.26
CA SER A 106 -2.69 -14.04 6.64
C SER A 106 -2.19 -13.64 8.01
N ALA A 107 -2.26 -12.36 8.38
CA ALA A 107 -1.83 -11.89 9.70
C ALA A 107 -2.65 -12.51 10.83
N ALA A 108 -3.98 -12.54 10.67
CA ALA A 108 -4.89 -13.15 11.63
C ALA A 108 -4.64 -14.65 11.76
N ASN A 109 -4.59 -15.37 10.64
CA ASN A 109 -4.37 -16.83 10.63
C ASN A 109 -2.98 -17.21 11.17
N ALA A 110 -1.93 -16.50 10.76
CA ALA A 110 -0.57 -16.78 11.21
C ALA A 110 -0.40 -16.60 12.72
N ARG A 111 -0.97 -15.53 13.28
CA ARG A 111 -0.92 -15.27 14.73
C ARG A 111 -1.69 -16.35 15.50
N ARG A 112 -2.90 -16.70 15.04
CA ARG A 112 -3.71 -17.77 15.63
C ARG A 112 -2.94 -19.09 15.65
N GLU A 113 -2.50 -19.56 14.49
CA GLU A 113 -1.78 -20.84 14.37
C GLU A 113 -0.51 -20.87 15.21
N PHE A 114 0.23 -19.77 15.26
CA PHE A 114 1.45 -19.68 16.04
C PHE A 114 1.15 -19.80 17.54
N CYS A 115 0.12 -19.13 18.05
CA CYS A 115 -0.27 -19.21 19.47
C CYS A 115 -0.85 -20.60 19.82
N GLU A 116 -1.66 -21.20 18.94
CA GLU A 116 -2.22 -22.54 19.14
C GLU A 116 -1.13 -23.62 19.21
N LYS A 117 -0.09 -23.51 18.37
CA LYS A 117 1.06 -24.42 18.38
C LYS A 117 1.99 -24.22 19.58
N ASN A 118 1.93 -23.06 20.24
CA ASN A 118 2.83 -22.68 21.32
C ASN A 118 2.05 -22.17 22.54
N ALA A 119 1.54 -23.12 23.34
CA ALA A 119 0.77 -22.82 24.53
C ALA A 119 1.52 -21.88 25.50
N GLY A 120 0.83 -20.87 26.01
CA GLY A 120 1.38 -19.90 26.97
C GLY A 120 2.02 -18.66 26.35
N ILE A 121 1.97 -18.49 25.02
CA ILE A 121 2.35 -17.24 24.35
C ILE A 121 1.15 -16.28 24.33
N ASP A 122 1.37 -15.05 24.79
CA ASP A 122 0.39 -13.96 24.65
C ASP A 122 0.41 -13.47 23.19
N PRO A 123 -0.76 -13.34 22.52
CA PRO A 123 -0.83 -12.78 21.18
C PRO A 123 -0.13 -11.42 21.03
N GLU A 124 -0.09 -10.57 22.06
CA GLU A 124 0.59 -9.26 21.99
C GLU A 124 2.12 -9.36 21.96
N ASP A 125 2.70 -10.47 22.42
CA ASP A 125 4.15 -10.73 22.36
C ASP A 125 4.63 -11.10 20.93
N VAL A 126 3.69 -11.31 20.00
CA VAL A 126 3.96 -11.76 18.63
C VAL A 126 3.96 -10.57 17.66
N GLY A 127 5.11 -10.25 17.08
CA GLY A 127 5.24 -9.27 16.00
C GLY A 127 4.99 -9.90 14.64
N VAL A 128 4.04 -9.39 13.87
CA VAL A 128 3.73 -9.87 12.51
C VAL A 128 4.25 -8.87 11.48
N PHE A 129 5.09 -9.32 10.54
CA PHE A 129 5.78 -8.43 9.60
C PHE A 129 5.54 -8.83 8.16
N PHE A 130 5.01 -7.91 7.36
CA PHE A 130 4.72 -8.15 5.95
C PHE A 130 5.90 -7.77 5.06
N ILE A 131 6.32 -8.69 4.19
CA ILE A 131 7.39 -8.45 3.22
C ILE A 131 6.76 -8.09 1.88
N SER A 132 6.70 -6.79 1.61
CA SER A 132 5.82 -6.18 0.61
C SER A 132 6.55 -5.74 -0.66
N PRO A 133 5.95 -5.95 -1.86
CA PRO A 133 6.34 -5.27 -3.09
C PRO A 133 5.76 -3.84 -3.20
N CYS A 134 4.88 -3.45 -2.28
CA CYS A 134 4.00 -2.29 -2.40
C CYS A 134 4.17 -1.30 -1.23
N ALA A 135 4.40 -0.02 -1.56
CA ALA A 135 4.43 1.05 -0.59
C ALA A 135 3.05 1.34 0.02
N ALA A 136 1.96 1.18 -0.75
CA ALA A 136 0.60 1.42 -0.26
C ALA A 136 0.14 0.41 0.82
N LYS A 137 0.83 -0.74 0.95
CA LYS A 137 0.58 -1.66 2.08
C LYS A 137 1.16 -1.13 3.39
N LEU A 138 2.25 -0.37 3.36
CA LEU A 138 2.72 0.34 4.56
C LEU A 138 1.68 1.36 5.04
N THR A 139 1.09 2.12 4.11
CA THR A 139 0.04 3.08 4.46
C THR A 139 -1.23 2.39 4.93
N SER A 140 -1.61 1.25 4.34
CA SER A 140 -2.79 0.50 4.82
C SER A 140 -2.57 -0.16 6.18
N VAL A 141 -1.35 -0.46 6.59
CA VAL A 141 -1.08 -0.92 7.97
C VAL A 141 -1.25 0.23 8.97
N ARG A 142 -0.76 1.43 8.63
CA ARG A 142 -0.82 2.62 9.51
C ARG A 142 -2.18 3.30 9.53
N ASN A 143 -2.91 3.26 8.42
CA ASN A 143 -4.26 3.77 8.27
C ASN A 143 -5.08 2.73 7.50
N PRO A 144 -5.60 1.71 8.21
CA PRO A 144 -6.31 0.60 7.59
C PRO A 144 -7.61 1.00 6.93
N ILE A 145 -7.96 0.30 5.85
CA ILE A 145 -9.21 0.54 5.12
C ILE A 145 -10.28 -0.45 5.60
N GLU A 146 -9.92 -1.73 5.60
CA GLU A 146 -10.80 -2.89 5.82
C GLU A 146 -10.97 -3.33 7.29
N VAL A 147 -10.15 -2.81 8.20
CA VAL A 147 -10.12 -3.15 9.62
C VAL A 147 -9.98 -1.89 10.49
N GLU A 148 -10.28 -1.98 11.79
CA GLU A 148 -10.01 -0.88 12.72
C GLU A 148 -8.50 -0.76 13.01
N LYS A 149 -7.83 -1.89 13.24
CA LYS A 149 -6.40 -2.00 13.52
C LYS A 149 -5.82 -3.16 12.73
N SER A 150 -4.74 -2.92 11.99
CA SER A 150 -4.07 -3.98 11.22
C SER A 150 -3.49 -5.05 12.14
N GLY A 151 -3.59 -6.32 11.71
CA GLY A 151 -2.92 -7.44 12.37
C GLY A 151 -1.41 -7.48 12.14
N VAL A 152 -0.90 -6.61 11.26
CA VAL A 152 0.50 -6.46 10.89
C VAL A 152 1.15 -5.33 11.69
N ASN A 153 2.29 -5.61 12.30
CA ASN A 153 3.04 -4.67 13.13
C ASN A 153 4.09 -3.86 12.35
N GLY A 154 4.53 -4.35 11.18
CA GLY A 154 5.47 -3.62 10.33
C GLY A 154 5.56 -4.15 8.91
N VAL A 155 6.05 -3.30 8.00
CA VAL A 155 6.20 -3.65 6.59
C VAL A 155 7.65 -3.47 6.14
N PHE A 156 8.24 -4.56 5.65
CA PHE A 156 9.57 -4.59 5.07
C PHE A 156 9.48 -4.61 3.55
N SER A 157 10.28 -3.78 2.88
CA SER A 157 10.35 -3.81 1.42
C SER A 157 11.08 -5.07 0.97
N ILE A 158 10.63 -5.70 -0.12
CA ILE A 158 11.39 -6.79 -0.76
C ILE A 158 12.84 -6.37 -1.01
N LYS A 159 13.07 -5.14 -1.51
CA LYS A 159 14.40 -4.53 -1.66
C LYS A 159 15.27 -4.63 -0.40
N SER A 160 14.73 -4.34 0.78
CA SER A 160 15.50 -4.33 2.04
C SER A 160 15.95 -5.73 2.50
N VAL A 161 15.18 -6.76 2.20
CA VAL A 161 15.49 -8.14 2.59
C VAL A 161 16.20 -8.94 1.49
N PHE A 162 16.18 -8.46 0.24
CA PHE A 162 16.61 -9.21 -0.93
C PHE A 162 18.00 -9.83 -0.81
N PHE A 163 19.03 -9.02 -0.55
CA PHE A 163 20.41 -9.50 -0.46
C PHE A 163 20.67 -10.31 0.81
N LYS A 164 19.96 -10.01 1.91
CA LYS A 164 20.04 -10.80 3.15
C LYS A 164 19.52 -12.23 2.90
N LEU A 165 18.38 -12.35 2.22
CA LEU A 165 17.82 -13.64 1.82
C LEU A 165 18.72 -14.37 0.81
N LEU A 166 19.20 -13.69 -0.24
CA LEU A 166 20.10 -14.29 -1.22
C LEU A 166 21.34 -14.91 -0.57
N LYS A 167 21.93 -14.20 0.40
CA LYS A 167 23.09 -14.68 1.17
C LYS A 167 22.76 -15.93 1.99
N GLN A 168 21.58 -16.02 2.60
CA GLN A 168 21.19 -17.20 3.39
C GLN A 168 20.76 -18.37 2.50
N MET A 169 20.06 -18.12 1.40
CA MET A 169 19.67 -19.16 0.43
C MET A 169 20.87 -19.90 -0.16
N GLY A 170 21.98 -19.20 -0.41
CA GLY A 170 23.23 -19.82 -0.86
C GLY A 170 23.90 -20.75 0.16
N LYS A 171 23.50 -20.67 1.44
CA LYS A 171 24.03 -21.52 2.53
C LYS A 171 23.13 -22.69 2.89
N ILE A 172 21.89 -22.68 2.43
CA ILE A 172 20.91 -23.73 2.71
C ILE A 172 21.26 -24.95 1.84
N GLN A 173 21.54 -26.08 2.47
CA GLN A 173 21.72 -27.34 1.76
C GLN A 173 20.36 -28.04 1.60
N GLU A 174 19.67 -28.21 2.72
CA GLU A 174 18.34 -28.80 2.82
C GLU A 174 17.34 -27.76 3.31
N PRO A 175 16.39 -27.32 2.46
CA PRO A 175 15.31 -26.44 2.87
C PRO A 175 14.27 -27.18 3.73
N GLU A 176 13.64 -26.44 4.64
CA GLU A 176 12.51 -26.94 5.43
C GLU A 176 11.25 -27.03 4.57
N ASP A 177 10.46 -28.09 4.75
CA ASP A 177 9.14 -28.23 4.12
C ASP A 177 8.07 -27.49 4.93
N ILE A 178 7.97 -26.19 4.67
CA ILE A 178 7.06 -25.26 5.37
C ILE A 178 6.18 -24.49 4.38
N LEU A 179 5.92 -25.09 3.21
CA LEU A 179 5.04 -24.51 2.19
C LEU A 179 3.57 -24.73 2.57
N GLN A 180 2.75 -23.72 2.35
CA GLN A 180 1.34 -23.67 2.77
C GLN A 180 0.40 -23.45 1.58
N ALA A 181 0.87 -22.81 0.51
CA ALA A 181 0.02 -22.44 -0.64
C ALA A 181 0.38 -23.19 -1.93
N GLY A 182 -0.62 -23.46 -2.76
CA GLY A 182 -0.43 -23.93 -4.13
C GLY A 182 -0.18 -22.81 -5.14
N TYR A 183 -0.27 -23.16 -6.43
CA TYR A 183 -0.14 -22.19 -7.51
C TYR A 183 -1.27 -21.13 -7.50
N SER A 184 -2.45 -21.49 -6.97
CA SER A 184 -3.61 -20.58 -6.91
C SER A 184 -3.33 -19.36 -6.05
N GLY A 185 -2.61 -19.53 -4.95
CA GLY A 185 -2.11 -18.42 -4.13
C GLY A 185 -0.95 -17.67 -4.76
N VAL A 186 0.04 -18.40 -5.31
CA VAL A 186 1.25 -17.77 -5.88
C VAL A 186 0.94 -16.88 -7.09
N ARG A 187 -0.04 -17.24 -7.92
CA ARG A 187 -0.39 -16.47 -9.13
C ARG A 187 -0.92 -15.06 -8.83
N TRP A 188 -1.42 -14.78 -7.62
CA TRP A 188 -1.82 -13.43 -7.18
C TRP A 188 -0.67 -12.40 -7.21
N SER A 189 0.57 -12.87 -7.34
CA SER A 189 1.73 -12.00 -7.56
C SER A 189 1.62 -11.13 -8.82
N ALA A 190 0.86 -11.57 -9.84
CA ALA A 190 0.68 -10.88 -11.11
C ALA A 190 -0.79 -10.55 -11.36
N ILE A 191 -1.05 -9.54 -12.19
CA ILE A 191 -2.41 -9.18 -12.64
C ILE A 191 -3.13 -10.37 -13.30
N GLY A 192 -4.42 -10.48 -13.01
CA GLY A 192 -5.27 -11.60 -13.44
C GLY A 192 -5.05 -12.86 -12.60
N GLY A 193 -4.28 -12.75 -11.52
CA GLY A 193 -3.99 -13.85 -10.59
C GLY A 193 -5.19 -14.17 -9.70
N GLU A 194 -5.84 -13.11 -9.21
CA GLU A 194 -7.07 -13.18 -8.42
C GLU A 194 -8.26 -13.54 -9.30
N ALA A 195 -8.46 -12.83 -10.41
CA ALA A 195 -9.61 -12.98 -11.29
C ALA A 195 -9.76 -14.42 -11.79
N LYS A 196 -8.66 -15.11 -12.12
CA LYS A 196 -8.67 -16.53 -12.54
C LYS A 196 -9.04 -17.51 -11.42
N GLY A 197 -9.22 -17.05 -10.20
CA GLY A 197 -9.75 -17.80 -9.07
C GLY A 197 -11.22 -17.60 -8.83
N ILE A 198 -11.81 -16.58 -9.46
CA ILE A 198 -13.23 -16.29 -9.35
C ILE A 198 -14.01 -17.23 -10.28
N ASN A 199 -15.05 -17.85 -9.74
CA ASN A 199 -15.94 -18.78 -10.43
C ASN A 199 -17.05 -18.00 -11.16
N SER A 200 -16.65 -17.20 -12.14
CA SER A 200 -17.54 -16.44 -13.02
C SER A 200 -17.03 -16.52 -14.46
N ASP A 201 -17.97 -16.50 -15.41
CA ASP A 201 -17.68 -16.54 -16.84
C ASP A 201 -17.23 -15.17 -17.39
N TYR A 202 -17.59 -14.07 -16.73
CA TYR A 202 -17.28 -12.73 -17.22
C TYR A 202 -16.59 -11.85 -16.18
N ILE A 203 -15.26 -11.95 -16.20
CA ILE A 203 -14.34 -11.25 -15.32
C ILE A 203 -13.45 -10.29 -16.13
N LEU A 204 -13.13 -9.14 -15.54
CA LEU A 204 -12.20 -8.16 -16.11
C LEU A 204 -11.01 -7.99 -15.16
N TYR A 205 -9.81 -7.85 -15.71
CA TYR A 205 -8.64 -7.45 -14.93
C TYR A 205 -7.86 -6.36 -15.65
N VAL A 206 -7.46 -5.35 -14.90
CA VAL A 206 -6.81 -4.14 -15.43
C VAL A 206 -5.68 -3.70 -14.50
N ASP A 207 -4.56 -3.31 -15.09
CA ASP A 207 -3.41 -2.80 -14.36
C ASP A 207 -2.95 -1.42 -14.87
N GLY A 208 -2.29 -0.69 -13.99
CA GLY A 208 -1.84 0.67 -14.22
C GLY A 208 -2.95 1.67 -13.92
N VAL A 209 -2.69 2.60 -13.00
CA VAL A 209 -3.67 3.57 -12.49
C VAL A 209 -4.43 4.31 -13.60
N GLN A 210 -3.76 4.68 -14.71
CA GLN A 210 -4.39 5.38 -15.83
C GLN A 210 -5.41 4.51 -16.59
N ASN A 211 -5.16 3.21 -16.71
CA ASN A 211 -6.10 2.29 -17.34
C ASN A 211 -7.26 1.98 -16.38
N VAL A 212 -6.97 1.81 -15.09
CA VAL A 212 -7.99 1.61 -14.05
C VAL A 212 -8.98 2.77 -14.03
N ILE A 213 -8.48 4.01 -14.06
CA ILE A 213 -9.29 5.23 -14.15
C ILE A 213 -10.27 5.15 -15.33
N LYS A 214 -9.80 4.78 -16.53
CA LYS A 214 -10.66 4.68 -17.72
C LYS A 214 -11.74 3.60 -17.58
N ILE A 215 -11.40 2.48 -16.93
CA ILE A 215 -12.35 1.40 -16.66
C ILE A 215 -13.41 1.88 -15.65
N PHE A 216 -13.00 2.59 -14.59
CA PHE A 216 -13.94 3.13 -13.60
C PHE A 216 -14.83 4.24 -14.16
N GLU A 217 -14.30 5.12 -15.02
CA GLU A 217 -15.11 6.10 -15.77
C GLU A 217 -16.17 5.40 -16.64
N GLN A 218 -15.80 4.32 -17.33
CA GLN A 218 -16.77 3.53 -18.12
C GLN A 218 -17.78 2.78 -17.24
N LEU A 219 -17.38 2.41 -16.02
CA LEU A 219 -18.25 1.75 -15.07
C LEU A 219 -19.30 2.73 -14.52
N GLU A 220 -18.90 3.94 -14.14
CA GLU A 220 -19.84 5.01 -13.73
C GLU A 220 -20.78 5.44 -14.86
N ASP A 221 -20.31 5.39 -16.11
CA ASP A 221 -21.12 5.68 -17.31
C ASP A 221 -22.07 4.52 -17.70
N ASP A 222 -22.17 3.45 -16.91
CA ASP A 222 -22.96 2.23 -17.21
C ASP A 222 -22.60 1.56 -18.55
N LYS A 223 -21.36 1.73 -19.03
CA LYS A 223 -20.88 1.16 -20.32
C LYS A 223 -20.38 -0.27 -20.18
N LEU A 224 -19.97 -0.68 -18.98
CA LEU A 224 -19.47 -2.03 -18.69
C LEU A 224 -20.62 -2.91 -18.19
N LYS A 225 -21.37 -3.48 -19.14
CA LYS A 225 -22.47 -4.42 -18.85
C LYS A 225 -21.96 -5.84 -18.74
N ASP A 226 -22.68 -6.64 -17.96
CA ASP A 226 -22.52 -8.08 -17.76
C ASP A 226 -21.22 -8.53 -17.05
N VAL A 227 -20.34 -7.61 -16.65
CA VAL A 227 -19.13 -7.97 -15.88
C VAL A 227 -19.53 -8.33 -14.44
N ASP A 228 -19.04 -9.47 -13.95
CA ASP A 228 -19.32 -9.92 -12.58
C ASP A 228 -18.26 -9.46 -11.59
N PHE A 229 -16.99 -9.43 -12.02
CA PHE A 229 -15.86 -9.14 -11.15
C PHE A 229 -14.74 -8.37 -11.87
N ILE A 230 -14.17 -7.39 -11.19
CA ILE A 230 -13.06 -6.55 -11.66
C ILE A 230 -11.86 -6.69 -10.71
N GLU A 231 -10.76 -7.29 -11.19
CA GLU A 231 -9.45 -7.19 -10.54
C GLU A 231 -8.71 -5.94 -11.04
N ALA A 232 -8.52 -4.95 -10.18
CA ALA A 232 -7.82 -3.72 -10.53
C ALA A 232 -6.53 -3.56 -9.72
N ALA A 233 -5.42 -3.26 -10.40
CA ALA A 233 -4.14 -3.01 -9.75
C ALA A 233 -3.51 -1.68 -10.18
N ALA A 234 -3.00 -0.91 -9.23
CA ALA A 234 -2.39 0.39 -9.52
C ALA A 234 -1.08 0.31 -10.31
N CYS A 235 -0.28 -0.74 -10.08
CA CYS A 235 1.04 -0.91 -10.69
C CYS A 235 0.93 -1.69 -12.01
N PRO A 236 1.69 -1.33 -13.07
CA PRO A 236 1.76 -2.10 -14.30
C PRO A 236 2.15 -3.57 -14.04
N GLY A 237 1.41 -4.52 -14.62
CA GLY A 237 1.61 -5.96 -14.40
C GLY A 237 1.23 -6.47 -13.00
N GLY A 238 0.51 -5.67 -12.19
CA GLY A 238 0.10 -6.03 -10.83
C GLY A 238 1.23 -5.90 -9.82
N CYS A 239 1.22 -6.74 -8.78
CA CYS A 239 2.20 -6.66 -7.69
C CYS A 239 3.65 -6.90 -8.14
N LEU A 240 3.88 -7.61 -9.26
CA LEU A 240 5.20 -7.77 -9.89
C LEU A 240 5.85 -6.44 -10.29
N GLY A 241 5.06 -5.44 -10.69
CA GLY A 241 5.53 -4.10 -11.03
C GLY A 241 5.58 -3.14 -9.83
N GLY A 242 5.43 -3.66 -8.61
CA GLY A 242 5.46 -2.84 -7.39
C GLY A 242 6.80 -2.11 -7.20
N PRO A 243 6.81 -0.88 -6.66
CA PRO A 243 8.02 -0.07 -6.58
C PRO A 243 9.09 -0.61 -5.63
N LEU A 244 8.75 -1.60 -4.79
CA LEU A 244 9.64 -2.21 -3.81
C LEU A 244 10.23 -3.56 -4.28
N THR A 245 9.99 -3.96 -5.52
CA THR A 245 10.60 -5.16 -6.14
C THR A 245 12.04 -4.90 -6.62
N VAL A 246 12.81 -5.96 -6.81
CA VAL A 246 14.20 -5.86 -7.29
C VAL A 246 14.32 -6.33 -8.74
N GLU A 247 13.64 -7.43 -9.07
CA GLU A 247 13.68 -8.01 -10.40
C GLU A 247 12.82 -7.23 -11.39
N ASN A 248 13.19 -7.28 -12.67
CA ASN A 248 12.35 -6.77 -13.73
C ASN A 248 11.00 -7.52 -13.78
N MET A 249 9.88 -6.78 -13.85
CA MET A 249 8.54 -7.36 -13.82
C MET A 249 8.27 -8.39 -14.93
N TYR A 250 8.82 -8.21 -16.12
CA TYR A 250 8.61 -9.11 -17.24
C TYR A 250 9.40 -10.41 -17.05
N VAL A 251 10.61 -10.33 -16.50
CA VAL A 251 11.42 -11.49 -16.11
C VAL A 251 10.74 -12.26 -14.98
N ALA A 252 10.27 -11.57 -13.94
CA ALA A 252 9.53 -12.17 -12.84
C ALA A 252 8.24 -12.85 -13.33
N ARG A 253 7.53 -12.24 -14.29
CA ARG A 253 6.34 -12.83 -14.95
C ARG A 253 6.70 -14.06 -15.78
N ALA A 254 7.81 -14.06 -16.49
CA ALA A 254 8.28 -15.24 -17.22
C ALA A 254 8.52 -16.43 -16.26
N ARG A 255 9.08 -16.17 -15.07
CA ARG A 255 9.32 -17.18 -14.03
C ARG A 255 8.02 -17.80 -13.49
N SER A 256 6.92 -17.06 -13.43
CA SER A 256 5.65 -17.58 -12.92
C SER A 256 5.08 -18.72 -13.78
N PHE A 257 5.33 -18.71 -15.09
CA PHE A 257 4.91 -19.80 -15.99
C PHE A 257 5.58 -21.14 -15.64
N LYS A 258 6.83 -21.11 -15.18
CA LYS A 258 7.54 -22.32 -14.73
C LYS A 258 6.92 -22.88 -13.45
N LEU A 259 6.49 -22.02 -12.53
CA LEU A 259 5.81 -22.46 -11.30
C LEU A 259 4.45 -23.12 -11.58
N LYS A 260 3.73 -22.67 -12.61
CA LYS A 260 2.44 -23.25 -13.01
C LYS A 260 2.54 -24.74 -13.33
N SER A 261 3.62 -25.18 -13.97
CA SER A 261 3.82 -26.58 -14.33
C SER A 261 4.33 -27.46 -13.19
N THR A 262 4.87 -26.87 -12.13
CA THR A 262 5.56 -27.62 -11.06
C THR A 262 4.76 -27.68 -9.76
N LEU A 263 3.81 -26.76 -9.54
CA LEU A 263 3.04 -26.69 -8.31
C LEU A 263 1.61 -27.22 -8.51
N PRO A 264 1.06 -27.96 -7.54
CA PRO A 264 -0.36 -28.29 -7.55
C PRO A 264 -1.20 -27.01 -7.43
N LYS A 265 -2.48 -27.10 -7.80
CA LYS A 265 -3.42 -25.97 -7.74
C LYS A 265 -3.53 -25.41 -6.31
N LEU A 266 -3.73 -26.30 -5.33
CA LEU A 266 -3.75 -26.06 -3.89
C LEU A 266 -2.85 -27.11 -3.23
N LEU A 267 -2.24 -26.79 -2.09
CA LEU A 267 -1.54 -27.80 -1.27
C LEU A 267 -2.51 -28.48 -0.29
N SER A 268 -3.48 -27.73 0.23
CA SER A 268 -4.58 -28.19 1.06
C SER A 268 -5.85 -27.40 0.75
N ASP A 269 -7.00 -27.98 1.03
CA ASP A 269 -8.29 -27.27 0.94
C ASP A 269 -8.35 -26.12 1.94
N VAL A 270 -9.15 -25.10 1.65
CA VAL A 270 -9.39 -23.98 2.58
C VAL A 270 -10.33 -24.45 3.67
N GLU A 271 -9.89 -24.36 4.92
CA GLU A 271 -10.69 -24.76 6.08
C GLU A 271 -11.62 -23.62 6.55
N GLU A 272 -12.76 -23.98 7.14
CA GLU A 272 -13.73 -22.98 7.61
C GLU A 272 -13.15 -22.06 8.69
N VAL A 273 -12.25 -22.60 9.52
CA VAL A 273 -11.54 -21.82 10.53
C VAL A 273 -10.66 -20.73 9.90
N GLU A 274 -10.12 -20.96 8.69
CA GLU A 274 -9.27 -19.97 7.99
C GLU A 274 -10.07 -18.82 7.39
N LEU A 275 -11.33 -19.08 7.04
CA LEU A 275 -12.27 -18.09 6.53
C LEU A 275 -12.84 -17.19 7.63
N HIS A 276 -12.66 -17.57 8.90
CA HIS A 276 -13.08 -16.74 10.03
C HIS A 276 -12.40 -15.37 9.98
N ASN A 277 -13.16 -14.29 10.18
CA ASN A 277 -12.70 -12.90 10.08
C ASN A 277 -12.15 -12.49 8.69
N SER A 278 -12.59 -13.16 7.61
CA SER A 278 -12.24 -12.74 6.24
C SER A 278 -13.07 -11.57 5.72
N ASP A 279 -14.24 -11.30 6.30
CA ASP A 279 -15.09 -10.15 5.94
C ASP A 279 -14.53 -8.82 6.47
N PHE A 280 -14.77 -7.72 5.78
CA PHE A 280 -14.45 -6.38 6.27
C PHE A 280 -15.06 -6.10 7.65
N GLU A 281 -14.32 -5.41 8.52
CA GLU A 281 -14.87 -4.88 9.78
C GLU A 281 -15.62 -3.56 9.55
N ARG A 282 -15.23 -2.83 8.50
CA ARG A 282 -15.86 -1.58 8.08
C ARG A 282 -15.78 -1.40 6.57
N MET A 283 -16.79 -0.76 5.99
CA MET A 283 -16.74 -0.35 4.59
C MET A 283 -15.91 0.92 4.41
N PRO A 284 -15.21 1.09 3.28
CA PRO A 284 -14.52 2.33 2.96
C PRO A 284 -15.52 3.47 2.78
N GLU A 285 -15.20 4.65 3.31
CA GLU A 285 -16.03 5.86 3.12
C GLU A 285 -15.42 6.80 2.08
N HIS A 286 -16.24 7.68 1.51
CA HIS A 286 -15.76 8.75 0.63
C HIS A 286 -14.83 9.70 1.39
N LEU A 287 -13.67 9.97 0.80
CA LEU A 287 -12.68 10.92 1.30
C LEU A 287 -12.75 12.17 0.47
N ASP A 288 -13.53 13.12 0.94
CA ASP A 288 -13.61 14.43 0.32
C ASP A 288 -12.31 15.21 0.53
N VAL A 289 -11.48 15.20 -0.51
CA VAL A 289 -10.21 15.96 -0.55
C VAL A 289 -10.36 17.27 -1.30
N THR A 290 -11.46 17.49 -2.03
CA THR A 290 -11.65 18.68 -2.87
C THR A 290 -12.34 19.81 -2.10
N THR A 291 -13.15 19.47 -1.10
CA THR A 291 -13.82 20.45 -0.27
C THR A 291 -12.85 21.12 0.69
N LEU A 292 -12.74 22.46 0.59
CA LEU A 292 -11.89 23.28 1.46
C LEU A 292 -12.50 23.49 2.86
N ASP A 293 -13.83 23.50 2.94
CA ASP A 293 -14.60 23.60 4.18
C ASP A 293 -16.04 23.09 3.94
N SER A 294 -16.67 22.52 4.98
CA SER A 294 -18.07 22.12 4.93
C SER A 294 -19.02 23.32 4.78
N ASP A 295 -18.64 24.50 5.28
CA ASP A 295 -19.39 25.73 5.06
C ASP A 295 -18.96 26.36 3.72
N MET A 296 -19.90 26.49 2.79
CA MET A 296 -19.67 27.07 1.46
C MET A 296 -19.03 28.47 1.52
N THR A 297 -19.44 29.30 2.48
CA THR A 297 -18.92 30.67 2.65
C THR A 297 -17.46 30.62 3.07
N VAL A 298 -17.13 29.76 4.03
CA VAL A 298 -15.75 29.56 4.49
C VAL A 298 -14.90 28.94 3.37
N ALA A 299 -15.43 27.97 2.63
CA ALA A 299 -14.76 27.37 1.48
C ALA A 299 -14.43 28.42 0.40
N MET A 300 -15.37 29.32 0.09
CA MET A 300 -15.14 30.42 -0.85
C MET A 300 -14.08 31.41 -0.35
N GLN A 301 -14.07 31.73 0.94
CA GLN A 301 -13.03 32.59 1.54
C GLN A 301 -11.65 31.92 1.46
N LYS A 302 -11.57 30.63 1.80
CA LYS A 302 -10.37 29.81 1.67
C LYS A 302 -9.88 29.77 0.23
N LEU A 303 -10.77 29.59 -0.75
CA LEU A 303 -10.41 29.58 -2.16
C LEU A 303 -9.84 30.92 -2.63
N ARG A 304 -10.42 32.04 -2.22
CA ARG A 304 -9.85 33.38 -2.51
C ARG A 304 -8.46 33.54 -1.88
N ARG A 305 -8.32 33.16 -0.61
CA ARG A 305 -7.04 33.24 0.10
C ARG A 305 -5.97 32.36 -0.54
N MET A 306 -6.37 31.21 -1.08
CA MET A 306 -5.48 30.29 -1.79
C MET A 306 -4.93 30.91 -3.07
N GLU A 307 -5.75 31.62 -3.85
CA GLU A 307 -5.32 32.35 -5.05
C GLU A 307 -4.39 33.53 -4.69
N GLU A 308 -4.69 34.26 -3.61
CA GLU A 308 -3.80 35.31 -3.09
C GLU A 308 -2.41 34.74 -2.74
N ILE A 309 -2.35 33.67 -1.94
CA ILE A 309 -1.09 33.03 -1.55
C ILE A 309 -0.37 32.49 -2.78
N TYR A 310 -1.09 31.87 -3.72
CA TYR A 310 -0.49 31.35 -4.94
C TYR A 310 0.21 32.45 -5.76
N SER A 311 -0.36 33.66 -5.80
CA SER A 311 0.25 34.81 -6.47
C SER A 311 1.56 35.30 -5.83
N GLU A 312 1.76 35.02 -4.53
CA GLU A 312 3.01 35.32 -3.81
C GLU A 312 4.09 34.23 -3.99
N LEU A 313 3.71 33.07 -4.53
CA LEU A 313 4.61 31.93 -4.74
C LEU A 313 5.27 32.01 -6.13
N PRO A 314 6.46 31.42 -6.30
CA PRO A 314 7.24 31.56 -7.52
C PRO A 314 6.69 30.78 -8.73
N ALA A 315 5.62 29.99 -8.57
CA ALA A 315 4.99 29.16 -9.62
C ALA A 315 5.98 28.24 -10.38
N LEU A 316 7.01 27.74 -9.68
CA LEU A 316 8.05 26.87 -10.26
C LEU A 316 7.76 25.37 -10.11
N ASP A 317 6.78 24.98 -9.28
CA ASP A 317 6.40 23.59 -8.99
C ASP A 317 7.59 22.66 -8.68
N CYS A 318 8.61 23.20 -8.00
CA CYS A 318 9.88 22.50 -7.79
C CYS A 318 9.85 21.38 -6.73
N GLY A 319 8.78 21.26 -5.94
CA GLY A 319 8.66 20.22 -4.90
C GLY A 319 9.51 20.42 -3.63
N ALA A 320 10.32 21.49 -3.53
CA ALA A 320 11.32 21.62 -2.46
C ALA A 320 10.73 21.73 -1.04
N CYS A 321 9.48 22.17 -0.90
CA CYS A 321 8.76 22.28 0.37
C CYS A 321 7.96 21.01 0.73
N GLY A 322 8.00 19.97 -0.12
CA GLY A 322 7.19 18.75 0.04
C GLY A 322 5.85 18.76 -0.69
N ALA A 323 5.33 19.94 -1.07
CA ALA A 323 4.13 20.04 -1.92
C ALA A 323 4.50 19.88 -3.41
N PRO A 324 3.73 19.13 -4.22
CA PRO A 324 4.06 18.83 -5.62
C PRO A 324 3.95 20.04 -6.54
N THR A 325 3.12 21.02 -6.20
CA THR A 325 2.94 22.28 -6.94
C THR A 325 2.86 23.44 -5.97
N CYS A 326 3.14 24.67 -6.45
CA CYS A 326 2.92 25.89 -5.68
C CYS A 326 1.44 26.05 -5.29
N ARG A 327 0.51 25.55 -6.11
CA ARG A 327 -0.92 25.56 -5.79
C ARG A 327 -1.27 24.58 -4.66
N ALA A 328 -0.64 23.41 -4.64
CA ALA A 328 -0.81 22.48 -3.51
C ALA A 328 -0.28 23.10 -2.21
N LEU A 329 0.86 23.80 -2.25
CA LEU A 329 1.36 24.54 -1.09
C LEU A 329 0.38 25.63 -0.63
N SER A 330 -0.22 26.39 -1.55
CA SER A 330 -1.20 27.42 -1.16
C SER A 330 -2.45 26.81 -0.52
N GLU A 331 -2.91 25.65 -1.00
CA GLU A 331 -3.97 24.88 -0.37
C GLU A 331 -3.58 24.44 1.05
N ASP A 332 -2.40 23.85 1.23
CA ASP A 332 -1.89 23.42 2.54
C ASP A 332 -1.81 24.57 3.55
N ILE A 333 -1.40 25.76 3.10
CA ILE A 333 -1.34 26.96 3.95
C ILE A 333 -2.75 27.39 4.38
N VAL A 334 -3.73 27.39 3.46
CA VAL A 334 -5.11 27.77 3.76
C VAL A 334 -5.79 26.74 4.68
N ARG A 335 -5.41 25.46 4.58
CA ARG A 335 -5.84 24.39 5.48
C ARG A 335 -5.12 24.41 6.84
N GLY A 336 -4.07 25.24 6.99
CA GLY A 336 -3.28 25.34 8.23
C GLY A 336 -2.21 24.27 8.40
N ASN A 337 -1.93 23.48 7.36
CA ASN A 337 -0.95 22.40 7.36
C ASN A 337 0.47 22.88 7.03
N ALA A 338 0.60 24.07 6.45
CA ALA A 338 1.87 24.66 6.03
C ALA A 338 1.93 26.16 6.29
N LYS A 339 3.12 26.74 6.17
CA LYS A 339 3.36 28.19 6.21
C LYS A 339 3.95 28.64 4.89
N ILE A 340 3.71 29.90 4.52
CA ILE A 340 4.28 30.48 3.29
C ILE A 340 5.82 30.47 3.29
N THR A 341 6.42 30.49 4.48
CA THR A 341 7.88 30.38 4.68
C THR A 341 8.43 28.97 4.48
N ASP A 342 7.58 27.95 4.31
CA ASP A 342 8.05 26.61 3.93
C ASP A 342 8.53 26.59 2.48
N CYS A 343 8.09 27.57 1.67
CA CYS A 343 8.71 27.85 0.38
C CYS A 343 10.12 28.44 0.59
N VAL A 344 11.15 27.68 0.22
CA VAL A 344 12.55 28.10 0.34
C VAL A 344 12.87 29.43 -0.36
N PHE A 345 12.17 29.74 -1.45
CA PHE A 345 12.35 31.00 -2.18
C PHE A 345 11.79 32.19 -1.40
N VAL A 346 10.56 32.09 -0.91
CA VAL A 346 9.92 33.12 -0.07
C VAL A 346 10.70 33.31 1.24
N LEU A 347 11.14 32.22 1.87
CA LEU A 347 11.95 32.29 3.08
C LEU A 347 13.25 33.08 2.84
N LYS A 348 13.98 32.75 1.78
CA LYS A 348 15.24 33.42 1.45
C LYS A 348 15.02 34.90 1.14
N GLU A 349 13.94 35.24 0.45
CA GLU A 349 13.58 36.63 0.18
C GLU A 349 13.28 37.40 1.48
N ARG A 350 12.46 36.84 2.36
CA ARG A 350 12.15 37.45 3.67
C ARG A 350 13.40 37.63 4.54
N VAL A 351 14.27 36.62 4.60
CA VAL A 351 15.55 36.72 5.33
C VAL A 351 16.43 37.82 4.74
N ARG A 352 16.49 37.95 3.41
CA ARG A 352 17.24 39.02 2.74
C ARG A 352 16.68 40.41 3.07
N ASN A 353 15.36 40.57 3.10
CA ASN A 353 14.72 41.85 3.41
C ASN A 353 14.95 42.23 4.88
N LEU A 354 14.81 41.29 5.82
CA LEU A 354 15.14 41.52 7.23
C LEU A 354 16.60 41.94 7.42
N ALA A 355 17.54 41.29 6.70
CA ALA A 355 18.94 41.68 6.76
C ALA A 355 19.19 43.11 6.28
N LYS A 356 18.46 43.58 5.25
CA LYS A 356 18.53 44.97 4.79
C LYS A 356 17.97 45.95 5.82
N GLU A 357 16.79 45.67 6.38
CA GLU A 357 16.18 46.51 7.41
C GLU A 357 17.08 46.63 8.65
N MET A 358 17.76 45.55 9.05
CA MET A 358 18.72 45.57 10.14
C MET A 358 19.92 46.48 9.85
N MET A 359 20.44 46.47 8.61
CA MET A 359 21.51 47.38 8.20
C MET A 359 21.03 48.84 8.19
N GLU A 360 19.83 49.11 7.67
CA GLU A 360 19.24 50.46 7.67
C GLU A 360 19.03 50.98 9.10
N LEU A 361 18.61 50.13 10.03
CA LEU A 361 18.46 50.48 11.45
C LEU A 361 19.79 50.77 12.14
N GLU A 362 20.87 50.08 11.76
CA GLU A 362 22.23 50.37 12.26
C GLU A 362 22.71 51.76 11.80
N GLU A 363 22.38 52.16 10.58
CA GLU A 363 22.78 53.44 9.99
C GLU A 363 22.01 54.64 10.56
N LEU A 364 20.85 54.42 11.20
CA LEU A 364 20.06 55.47 11.81
C LEU A 364 20.73 56.02 13.08
N LEU A 365 21.31 57.22 12.97
CA LEU A 365 21.75 57.99 14.12
C LEU A 365 20.57 58.76 14.74
N PRO A 366 20.52 58.88 16.08
CA PRO A 366 19.62 59.82 16.72
C PRO A 366 19.88 61.25 16.18
N PRO A 367 18.84 62.07 15.93
CA PRO A 367 18.99 63.43 15.43
C PRO A 367 19.93 64.32 16.27
N THR A 368 20.10 63.98 17.55
CA THR A 368 21.01 64.67 18.48
C THR A 368 22.50 64.38 18.23
N LEU A 369 22.83 63.31 17.50
CA LEU A 369 24.19 62.92 17.13
C LEU A 369 24.56 63.29 15.68
N GLU A 370 23.59 63.62 14.83
CA GLU A 370 23.85 64.07 13.44
C GLU A 370 24.60 65.42 13.39
N ASN A 371 24.34 66.33 14.33
CA ASN A 371 24.96 67.67 14.39
C ASN A 371 26.40 67.71 14.98
N ARG A 372 27.03 66.57 15.27
CA ARG A 372 28.43 66.51 15.75
C ARG A 372 29.46 66.26 14.65
N LYS A 373 29.04 66.10 13.40
CA LYS A 373 29.93 66.13 12.22
C LYS A 373 29.97 67.55 11.65
N GLY A 374 30.58 68.47 12.40
CA GLY A 374 30.96 69.80 11.96
C GLY A 374 32.44 70.00 12.19
#